data_AF-A0A241W086-F1
#
_entry.id   AF-A0A241W086-F1
#
_cell.length_a   1.000
_cell.length_b   1.000
_cell.length_c   1.000
_cell.angle_alpha   90.00
_cell.angle_beta   90.00
_cell.angle_gamma   90.00
#
_symmetry.space_group_name_H-M   'P 1'
#
loop_
_entity.id
_entity.type
_entity.pdbx_description
1 polymer ?
#
loop_
_entity_poly.entity_id
_entity_poly.type
_entity_poly.pdbx_seq_one_letter_code
_entity_poly.pdbx_strand_id
1 'polypeptide(L)'
;MVVLTRYFIWFFFLLFIFTCICGVIAALLPQGVGGILTVIPFLIAMVWVLFKFIKREKRAPNTTERKKLVWGINSIFWCFNLLFVFLGIFLFSRNSPEIWEIFTLYLQQPKFMLTIAILFLLIAIPLWVLTYWFYGPQAIRMANKLHHS
;
A
#
# COMPACT_ATOMS: atom_id res chain seq x y z
N MET A 1 23.39 -3.91 11.50
CA MET A 1 21.93 -3.88 11.25
C MET A 1 21.70 -3.91 9.75
N VAL A 2 20.70 -4.64 9.26
CA VAL A 2 20.36 -4.65 7.82
C VAL A 2 19.82 -3.26 7.42
N VAL A 3 20.31 -2.71 6.31
CA VAL A 3 19.82 -1.43 5.77
C VAL A 3 18.46 -1.66 5.11
N LEU A 4 17.39 -1.30 5.82
CA LEU A 4 16.02 -1.54 5.34
C LEU A 4 15.56 -0.60 4.22
N THR A 5 16.22 0.56 4.07
CA THR A 5 15.90 1.58 3.06
C THR A 5 15.77 1.01 1.65
N ARG A 6 16.63 0.04 1.29
CA ARG A 6 16.56 -0.64 0.00
C ARG A 6 15.22 -1.35 -0.21
N TYR A 7 14.72 -2.06 0.81
CA TYR A 7 13.46 -2.79 0.72
C TYR A 7 12.26 -1.84 0.61
N PHE A 8 12.33 -0.67 1.27
CA PHE A 8 11.33 0.39 1.12
C PHE A 8 11.33 1.01 -0.29
N ILE A 9 12.50 1.25 -0.87
CA ILE A 9 12.61 1.74 -2.25
C ILE A 9 12.02 0.71 -3.22
N TRP A 10 12.36 -0.58 -3.06
CA TRP A 10 11.77 -1.64 -3.88
C TRP A 10 10.26 -1.74 -3.70
N PHE A 11 9.76 -1.63 -2.47
CA PHE A 11 8.33 -1.61 -2.20
C PHE A 11 7.64 -0.47 -2.94
N PHE A 12 8.17 0.75 -2.86
CA PHE A 12 7.62 1.93 -3.52
C PHE A 12 7.56 1.77 -5.04
N PHE A 13 8.65 1.33 -5.67
CA PHE A 13 8.67 1.15 -7.13
C PHE A 13 7.68 0.08 -7.59
N LEU A 14 7.60 -1.05 -6.90
CA LEU A 14 6.64 -2.10 -7.25
C LEU A 14 5.21 -1.63 -7.03
N LEU A 15 4.94 -0.96 -5.90
CA LEU A 15 3.65 -0.38 -5.62
C LEU A 15 3.23 0.60 -6.73
N PHE A 16 4.13 1.47 -7.18
CA PHE A 16 3.86 2.40 -8.26
C PHE A 16 3.54 1.68 -9.58
N ILE A 17 4.42 0.76 -10.03
CA ILE A 17 4.25 0.05 -11.29
C ILE A 17 2.93 -0.74 -11.30
N PHE A 18 2.66 -1.52 -10.25
CA PHE A 18 1.44 -2.32 -10.19
C PHE A 18 0.19 -1.43 -10.02
N THR A 19 0.28 -0.30 -9.32
CA THR A 19 -0.84 0.65 -9.26
C THR A 19 -1.14 1.23 -10.64
N CYS A 20 -0.13 1.59 -11.44
CA CYS A 20 -0.36 2.05 -12.81
C CYS A 20 -1.05 0.98 -13.66
N ILE A 21 -0.59 -0.28 -13.59
CA ILE A 21 -1.19 -1.40 -14.32
C ILE A 21 -2.64 -1.61 -13.86
N CYS A 22 -2.88 -1.69 -12.56
CA CYS A 22 -4.22 -1.85 -11.99
C CYS A 22 -5.13 -0.66 -12.31
N GLY A 23 -4.59 0.56 -12.39
CA GLY A 23 -5.35 1.75 -12.77
C GLY A 23 -5.84 1.70 -14.21
N VAL A 24 -4.99 1.27 -15.15
CA VAL A 24 -5.40 1.03 -16.54
C VAL A 24 -6.48 -0.05 -16.62
N ILE A 25 -6.33 -1.14 -15.89
CA ILE A 25 -7.34 -2.21 -15.85
C ILE A 25 -8.65 -1.70 -15.22
N ALA A 26 -8.58 -0.93 -14.13
CA ALA A 26 -9.73 -0.37 -13.45
C ALA A 26 -10.57 0.54 -14.36
N ALA A 27 -9.92 1.29 -15.26
CA ALA A 27 -10.59 2.12 -16.26
C ALA A 27 -11.41 1.31 -17.28
N LEU A 28 -11.08 0.02 -17.47
CA LEU A 28 -11.79 -0.89 -18.37
C LEU A 28 -12.89 -1.71 -17.67
N LEU A 29 -12.96 -1.67 -16.33
CA LEU A 29 -13.92 -2.43 -15.54
C LEU A 29 -15.19 -1.63 -15.24
N PRO A 30 -16.33 -2.30 -14.95
CA PRO A 30 -17.53 -1.64 -14.48
C PRO A 30 -17.30 -0.82 -13.21
N GLN A 31 -18.02 0.29 -13.08
CA GLN A 31 -17.95 1.15 -11.90
C GLN A 31 -18.22 0.35 -10.61
N GLY A 32 -17.41 0.57 -9.58
CA GLY A 32 -17.49 -0.12 -8.28
C GLY A 32 -16.52 -1.29 -8.11
N VAL A 33 -16.00 -1.89 -9.18
CA VAL A 33 -15.02 -3.01 -9.10
C VAL A 33 -13.59 -2.51 -8.86
N GLY A 34 -13.28 -1.28 -9.30
CA GLY A 34 -11.94 -0.67 -9.18
C GLY A 34 -11.41 -0.56 -7.76
N GLY A 35 -12.29 -0.48 -6.75
CA GLY A 35 -11.89 -0.43 -5.34
C GLY A 35 -11.12 -1.67 -4.88
N ILE A 36 -11.47 -2.85 -5.38
CA ILE A 36 -10.81 -4.13 -5.03
C ILE A 36 -9.37 -4.16 -5.57
N LEU A 37 -9.16 -3.56 -6.75
CA LEU A 37 -7.84 -3.52 -7.39
C LEU A 37 -6.82 -2.68 -6.62
N THR A 38 -7.25 -1.77 -5.73
CA THR A 38 -6.33 -0.91 -4.97
C THR A 38 -5.44 -1.68 -3.99
N VAL A 39 -5.91 -2.83 -3.50
CA VAL A 39 -5.17 -3.67 -2.54
C VAL A 39 -4.16 -4.58 -3.23
N ILE A 40 -4.38 -4.93 -4.51
CA ILE A 40 -3.55 -5.91 -5.22
C ILE A 40 -2.08 -5.44 -5.37
N PRO A 41 -1.78 -4.20 -5.82
CA PRO A 41 -0.43 -3.68 -5.89
C PRO A 41 0.32 -3.77 -4.56
N PHE A 42 -0.38 -3.48 -3.46
CA PHE A 42 0.18 -3.57 -2.12
C PHE A 42 0.58 -5.00 -1.76
N LEU A 43 -0.33 -5.97 -1.98
CA LEU A 43 -0.08 -7.38 -1.70
C LEU A 43 1.09 -7.94 -2.50
N ILE A 44 1.13 -7.64 -3.81
CA ILE A 44 2.23 -8.10 -4.68
C ILE A 44 3.56 -7.50 -4.21
N ALA A 45 3.59 -6.19 -3.98
CA ALA A 45 4.81 -5.50 -3.54
C ALA A 45 5.31 -6.01 -2.18
N MET A 46 4.41 -6.22 -1.20
CA MET A 46 4.81 -6.71 0.13
C MET A 46 5.35 -8.14 0.09
N VAL A 47 4.75 -9.02 -0.73
CA VAL A 47 5.21 -10.41 -0.91
C VAL A 47 6.59 -10.43 -1.55
N TRP A 48 6.76 -9.65 -2.61
CA TRP A 48 8.02 -9.59 -3.35
C TRP A 48 9.17 -9.04 -2.50
N VAL A 49 8.91 -7.98 -1.72
CA VAL A 49 9.90 -7.41 -0.81
C VAL A 49 10.32 -8.41 0.26
N LEU A 50 9.39 -9.18 0.82
CA LEU A 50 9.71 -10.23 1.78
C LEU A 50 10.55 -11.34 1.14
N PHE A 51 10.17 -11.81 -0.05
CA PHE A 51 10.96 -12.81 -0.78
C PHE A 51 12.39 -12.32 -1.02
N LYS A 52 12.54 -11.06 -1.44
CA LYS A 52 13.84 -10.44 -1.66
C LYS A 52 14.66 -10.32 -0.38
N PHE A 53 14.02 -9.99 0.74
CA PHE A 53 14.67 -9.94 2.04
C PHE A 53 15.20 -11.33 2.42
N ILE A 54 14.36 -12.36 2.37
CA ILE A 54 14.73 -13.73 2.74
C ILE A 54 15.85 -14.26 1.85
N LYS A 55 15.75 -14.06 0.52
CA LYS A 55 16.77 -14.51 -0.43
C LYS A 55 18.13 -13.86 -0.18
N ARG A 56 18.16 -12.62 0.31
CA ARG A 56 19.39 -11.87 0.53
C ARG A 56 19.99 -12.10 1.92
N GLU A 57 19.18 -12.00 2.95
CA GLU A 57 19.63 -12.13 4.35
C GLU A 57 19.68 -13.60 4.82
N LYS A 58 19.17 -14.53 3.99
CA LYS A 58 19.05 -15.97 4.25
C LYS A 58 18.23 -16.35 5.50
N ARG A 59 17.42 -15.41 6.01
CA ARG A 59 16.58 -15.60 7.19
C ARG A 59 15.31 -14.76 7.11
N ALA A 60 14.35 -15.09 7.97
CA ALA A 60 13.20 -14.21 8.22
C ALA A 60 13.62 -12.91 8.96
N PRO A 61 12.86 -11.81 8.82
CA PRO A 61 13.08 -10.59 9.60
C PRO A 61 13.02 -10.87 11.10
N ASN A 62 13.93 -10.27 11.87
CA ASN A 62 13.83 -10.33 13.34
C ASN A 62 12.73 -9.39 13.86
N THR A 63 12.44 -9.41 15.16
CA THR A 63 11.36 -8.61 15.76
C THR A 63 11.48 -7.11 15.47
N THR A 64 12.69 -6.56 15.50
CA THR A 64 12.96 -5.13 15.25
C THR A 64 12.78 -4.78 13.77
N GLU A 65 13.30 -5.62 12.87
CA GLU A 65 13.16 -5.46 11.42
C GLU A 65 11.70 -5.62 10.97
N ARG A 66 10.99 -6.62 11.51
CA ARG A 66 9.56 -6.84 11.27
C ARG A 66 8.75 -5.59 11.62
N LYS A 67 8.95 -5.03 12.82
CA LYS A 67 8.25 -3.78 13.22
C LYS A 67 8.54 -2.65 12.23
N LYS A 68 9.80 -2.42 11.88
CA LYS A 68 10.19 -1.39 10.93
C LYS A 68 9.61 -1.62 9.53
N LEU A 69 9.60 -2.86 9.04
CA LEU A 69 9.06 -3.23 7.74
C LEU A 69 7.54 -3.03 7.70
N VAL A 70 6.81 -3.51 8.71
CA VAL A 70 5.36 -3.36 8.81
C VAL A 70 4.98 -1.87 8.85
N TRP A 71 5.58 -1.09 9.74
CA TRP A 71 5.30 0.35 9.81
C TRP A 71 5.69 1.07 8.52
N GLY A 72 6.91 0.85 8.02
CA GLY A 72 7.40 1.53 6.82
C GLY A 72 6.58 1.24 5.58
N ILE A 73 6.23 -0.03 5.32
CA ILE A 73 5.44 -0.43 4.15
C ILE A 73 4.02 0.15 4.20
N ASN A 74 3.36 0.09 5.35
CA ASN A 74 2.03 0.68 5.51
C ASN A 74 2.07 2.20 5.38
N SER A 75 3.06 2.87 5.97
CA SER A 75 3.23 4.32 5.83
C SER A 75 3.46 4.73 4.38
N ILE A 76 4.34 4.01 3.66
CA ILE A 76 4.57 4.27 2.23
C ILE A 76 3.28 4.12 1.44
N PHE A 77 2.52 3.04 1.68
CA PHE A 77 1.25 2.81 1.00
C PHE A 77 0.24 3.93 1.24
N TRP A 78 0.05 4.38 2.48
CA TRP A 78 -0.90 5.44 2.79
C TRP A 78 -0.46 6.80 2.26
N CYS A 79 0.81 7.16 2.42
CA CYS A 79 1.35 8.40 1.84
C CYS A 79 1.26 8.39 0.32
N PHE A 80 1.53 7.25 -0.31
CA PHE A 80 1.38 7.07 -1.76
C PHE A 80 -0.07 7.33 -2.18
N ASN A 81 -1.06 6.66 -1.57
CA ASN A 81 -2.47 6.86 -1.93
C ASN A 81 -2.93 8.31 -1.71
N LEU A 82 -2.59 8.92 -0.58
CA LEU A 82 -2.92 10.33 -0.31
C LEU A 82 -2.31 11.26 -1.36
N LEU A 83 -1.03 11.07 -1.69
CA LEU A 83 -0.34 11.88 -2.69
C LEU A 83 -1.02 11.79 -4.06
N PHE A 84 -1.45 10.61 -4.49
CA PHE A 84 -2.13 10.43 -5.77
C PHE A 84 -3.56 10.98 -5.79
N VAL A 85 -4.28 10.96 -4.67
CA VAL A 85 -5.57 11.65 -4.55
C VAL A 85 -5.39 13.16 -4.77
N PHE A 86 -4.44 13.79 -4.07
CA PHE A 86 -4.15 15.21 -4.25
C PHE A 86 -3.64 15.53 -5.64
N LEU A 87 -2.76 14.69 -6.20
CA LEU A 87 -2.26 14.85 -7.56
C LEU A 87 -3.40 14.77 -8.59
N GLY A 88 -4.30 13.82 -8.45
CA GLY A 88 -5.48 13.69 -9.31
C GLY A 88 -6.33 14.95 -9.27
N ILE A 89 -6.70 15.40 -8.06
CA ILE A 89 -7.48 16.63 -7.87
C ILE A 89 -6.77 17.83 -8.51
N PHE A 90 -5.47 17.99 -8.29
CA PHE A 90 -4.68 19.09 -8.84
C PHE A 90 -4.61 19.06 -10.38
N LEU A 91 -4.48 17.88 -10.98
CA LEU A 91 -4.42 17.74 -12.44
C LEU A 91 -5.79 18.00 -13.08
N PHE A 92 -6.87 17.47 -12.50
CA PHE A 92 -8.22 17.64 -13.04
C PHE A 92 -8.76 19.05 -12.81
N SER A 93 -8.43 19.69 -11.68
CA SER A 93 -8.90 21.05 -11.38
C SER A 93 -8.37 22.12 -12.35
N ARG A 94 -7.25 21.86 -13.02
CA ARG A 94 -6.72 22.74 -14.09
C ARG A 94 -7.68 22.92 -15.25
N ASN A 95 -8.43 21.88 -15.58
CA ASN A 95 -9.40 21.90 -16.69
C ASN A 95 -10.82 22.21 -16.19
N SER A 96 -11.09 22.05 -14.89
CA SER A 96 -12.41 22.26 -14.30
C SER A 96 -12.26 22.77 -12.86
N PRO A 97 -12.22 24.09 -12.63
CA PRO A 97 -11.99 24.68 -11.31
C PRO A 97 -12.98 24.21 -10.25
N GLU A 98 -14.22 23.90 -10.65
CA GLU A 98 -15.29 23.35 -9.81
C GLU A 98 -14.88 22.10 -9.03
N ILE A 99 -13.97 21.27 -9.57
CA ILE A 99 -13.49 20.05 -8.89
C ILE A 99 -12.82 20.39 -7.57
N TRP A 100 -12.04 21.47 -7.53
CA TRP A 100 -11.37 21.92 -6.32
C TRP A 100 -12.41 22.41 -5.30
N GLU A 101 -13.35 23.24 -5.74
CA GLU A 101 -14.41 23.79 -4.88
C GLU A 101 -15.27 22.68 -4.27
N ILE A 102 -15.76 21.75 -5.11
CA ILE A 102 -16.53 20.59 -4.68
C ILE A 102 -15.75 19.75 -3.66
N PHE A 103 -14.46 19.48 -3.93
CA PHE A 103 -13.61 18.74 -3.00
C PHE A 103 -13.50 19.45 -1.64
N THR A 104 -13.23 20.75 -1.62
CA THR A 104 -13.15 21.51 -0.36
C THR A 104 -14.48 21.54 0.39
N LEU A 105 -15.60 21.63 -0.32
CA LEU A 105 -16.93 21.58 0.26
C LEU A 105 -17.20 20.24 0.93
N TYR A 106 -16.86 19.12 0.28
CA TYR A 106 -16.98 17.79 0.87
C TYR A 106 -16.10 17.63 2.12
N LEU A 107 -14.87 18.15 2.12
CA LEU A 107 -13.99 18.11 3.29
C LEU A 107 -14.56 18.85 4.51
N GLN A 108 -15.38 19.87 4.30
CA GLN A 108 -16.03 20.61 5.38
C GLN A 108 -17.24 19.87 5.97
N GLN A 109 -17.78 18.87 5.27
CA GLN A 109 -18.94 18.12 5.76
C GLN A 109 -18.51 17.09 6.82
N PRO A 110 -18.97 17.21 8.08
CA PRO A 110 -18.53 16.31 9.15
C PRO A 110 -18.92 14.85 8.89
N LYS A 111 -20.09 14.62 8.29
CA LYS A 111 -20.56 13.28 7.91
C LYS A 111 -19.63 12.63 6.90
N PHE A 112 -19.23 13.37 5.87
CA PHE A 112 -18.31 12.89 4.83
C PHE A 112 -16.93 12.54 5.42
N MET A 113 -16.38 13.42 6.25
CA MET A 113 -15.10 13.18 6.92
C MET A 113 -15.14 11.95 7.83
N LEU A 114 -16.25 11.76 8.57
CA LEU A 114 -16.46 10.57 9.39
C LEU A 114 -16.57 9.30 8.54
N THR A 115 -17.28 9.34 7.40
CA THR A 115 -17.34 8.21 6.46
C THR A 115 -15.97 7.85 5.91
N ILE A 116 -15.17 8.83 5.46
CA ILE A 116 -13.79 8.59 5.00
C ILE A 116 -12.95 7.97 6.12
N ALA A 117 -13.03 8.51 7.33
CA ALA A 117 -12.27 8.00 8.47
C ALA A 117 -12.61 6.54 8.78
N ILE A 118 -13.91 6.18 8.76
CA ILE A 118 -14.35 4.79 8.96
C ILE A 118 -13.83 3.88 7.85
N LEU A 119 -13.98 4.28 6.57
CA LEU A 119 -13.51 3.48 5.44
C LEU A 119 -11.99 3.31 5.46
N PHE A 120 -11.25 4.38 5.81
CA PHE A 120 -9.81 4.32 5.99
C PHE A 120 -9.43 3.31 7.07
N LEU A 121 -10.06 3.35 8.25
CA LEU A 121 -9.78 2.40 9.33
C LEU A 121 -10.17 0.96 8.96
N LEU A 122 -11.30 0.79 8.28
CA LEU A 122 -11.81 -0.50 7.82
C LEU A 122 -10.83 -1.19 6.85
N ILE A 123 -10.03 -0.43 6.11
CA ILE A 123 -8.99 -0.95 5.22
C ILE A 123 -7.63 -1.01 5.94
N ALA A 124 -7.26 0.01 6.70
CA ALA A 124 -5.96 0.12 7.37
C ALA A 124 -5.74 -0.95 8.42
N ILE A 125 -6.74 -1.24 9.25
CA ILE A 125 -6.60 -2.22 10.33
C ILE A 125 -6.33 -3.62 9.75
N PRO A 126 -7.15 -4.16 8.80
CA PRO A 126 -6.87 -5.44 8.18
C PRO A 126 -5.52 -5.50 7.46
N LEU A 127 -5.14 -4.46 6.72
CA LEU A 127 -3.84 -4.43 6.01
C LEU A 127 -2.67 -4.43 6.99
N TRP A 128 -2.78 -3.71 8.10
CA TRP A 128 -1.75 -3.70 9.13
C TRP A 128 -1.63 -5.06 9.82
N VAL A 129 -2.75 -5.71 10.17
CA VAL A 129 -2.75 -7.07 10.75
C VAL A 129 -2.17 -8.08 9.75
N LEU A 130 -2.57 -7.99 8.49
CA LEU A 130 -2.09 -8.86 7.42
C LEU A 130 -0.58 -8.73 7.22
N THR A 131 -0.07 -7.50 7.10
CA THR A 131 1.37 -7.26 6.98
C THR A 131 2.13 -7.72 8.23
N TYR A 132 1.59 -7.48 9.42
CA TYR A 132 2.21 -7.94 10.65
C TYR A 132 2.33 -9.46 10.69
N TRP A 133 1.28 -10.19 10.35
CA TRP A 133 1.29 -11.66 10.27
C TRP A 133 2.21 -12.17 9.15
N PHE A 134 2.21 -11.51 7.99
CA PHE A 134 2.99 -11.93 6.83
C PHE A 134 4.50 -11.82 7.06
N TYR A 135 4.95 -10.72 7.68
CA TYR A 135 6.37 -10.51 8.02
C TYR A 135 6.82 -11.24 9.31
N GLY A 136 5.94 -12.06 9.90
CA GLY A 136 6.24 -12.88 11.08
C GLY A 136 6.17 -14.38 10.76
N PRO A 137 5.15 -15.12 11.22
CA PRO A 137 5.04 -16.57 11.00
C PRO A 137 5.18 -17.00 9.53
N GLN A 138 4.61 -16.24 8.59
CA GLN A 138 4.72 -16.60 7.17
C GLN A 138 6.12 -16.39 6.61
N ALA A 139 6.83 -15.34 7.04
CA ALA A 139 8.23 -15.13 6.67
C ALA A 139 9.12 -16.30 7.10
N ILE A 140 8.87 -16.88 8.28
CA ILE A 140 9.61 -18.06 8.78
C ILE A 140 9.33 -19.27 7.88
N ARG A 141 8.06 -19.55 7.58
CA ARG A 141 7.66 -20.65 6.68
C ARG A 141 8.30 -20.51 5.30
N MET A 142 8.30 -19.30 4.77
CA MET A 142 8.88 -18.96 3.47
C MET A 142 10.41 -19.12 3.46
N ALA A 143 11.09 -18.70 4.53
CA ALA A 143 12.54 -18.88 4.68
C ALA A 143 12.93 -20.35 4.77
N ASN A 144 12.18 -21.14 5.55
CA ASN A 144 12.43 -22.58 5.67
C ASN A 144 12.26 -23.27 4.32
N LYS A 145 11.20 -22.96 3.56
CA LYS A 145 10.96 -23.55 2.25
C LYS A 145 12.04 -23.19 1.21
N LEU A 146 12.62 -21.99 1.29
CA LEU A 146 13.62 -21.53 0.31
C LEU A 146 15.01 -22.13 0.55
N HIS A 147 15.35 -22.49 1.80
CA HIS A 147 16.71 -22.94 2.15
C HIS A 147 16.78 -24.41 2.60
N HIS A 148 15.65 -25.10 2.73
CA HIS A 148 15.58 -26.56 2.94
C HIS A 148 15.21 -27.34 1.66
N SER A 149 15.47 -26.75 0.49
CA SER A 149 15.32 -27.39 -0.83
C SER A 149 16.66 -27.42 -1.54
#